data_AF-A0A1I5AUL4-F1
#
_entry.id   AF-A0A1I5AUL4-F1
#
_cell.length_a   1.000
_cell.length_b   1.000
_cell.length_c   1.000
_cell.angle_alpha   90.00
_cell.angle_beta   90.00
_cell.angle_gamma   90.00
#
_symmetry.space_group_name_H-M   'P 1'
#
loop_
_entity.id
_entity.type
_entity.pdbx_description
1 polymer ?
#
loop_
_entity_poly.entity_id
_entity_poly.type
_entity_poly.pdbx_seq_one_letter_code
_entity_poly.pdbx_strand_id
1 'polypeptide(L)'
;MADHSLYNTTTPSAGSLALAHQKILRVKLNGAWVNTTGDINNLAGNPTPIEINREVYGTKGRQSKDVIGYNFAPSFSVEGVRDPVTKKIVAAQAWLVDLIKAAYSEGEDNKREFQWFDALDEDLPAFEGKFSIAVSDLNTGFADKGGWTFTLTNDGVVDRIVSPIAGTGIPILESATPAGQSVGDLIVVRGYGLASAVSATIGGEPVTELRIVDNYAAVIQIPAAVAGSAPIIVTNAAGASLALPYNAA
;
A
#
# COMPACT_ATOMS: atom_id res chain seq x y z
N MET A 1 -1.85 8.10 11.32
CA MET A 1 -2.22 6.73 11.70
C MET A 1 -2.19 5.92 10.43
N ALA A 2 -1.40 4.84 10.39
CA ALA A 2 -1.41 3.94 9.24
C ALA A 2 -2.81 3.33 9.10
N ASP A 3 -3.35 3.33 7.90
CA ASP A 3 -4.67 2.78 7.64
C ASP A 3 -4.55 1.26 7.56
N HIS A 4 -4.90 0.56 8.65
CA HIS A 4 -4.82 -0.89 8.71
C HIS A 4 -5.95 -1.59 7.92
N SER A 5 -6.95 -0.85 7.43
CA SER A 5 -8.05 -1.43 6.63
C SER A 5 -7.59 -1.96 5.27
N LEU A 6 -6.40 -1.53 4.82
CA LEU A 6 -5.78 -1.88 3.54
C LEU A 6 -5.38 -3.33 3.47
N TYR A 7 -4.70 -3.80 4.50
CA TYR A 7 -4.15 -5.15 4.57
C TYR A 7 -5.25 -6.21 4.52
N ASN A 8 -6.47 -5.89 4.99
CA ASN A 8 -7.62 -6.80 4.91
C ASN A 8 -8.16 -6.91 3.47
N THR A 9 -8.17 -5.81 2.72
CA THR A 9 -8.63 -5.78 1.31
C THR A 9 -7.63 -6.33 0.29
N THR A 10 -6.37 -6.50 0.69
CA THR A 10 -5.28 -7.01 -0.15
C THR A 10 -4.98 -8.49 0.08
N THR A 11 -5.74 -9.18 0.93
CA THR A 11 -5.54 -10.61 1.21
C THR A 11 -5.73 -11.42 -0.07
N PRO A 12 -4.69 -12.07 -0.62
CA PRO A 12 -4.83 -12.86 -1.84
C PRO A 12 -5.77 -14.05 -1.57
N SER A 13 -6.77 -14.24 -2.43
CA SER A 13 -7.58 -15.47 -2.40
C SER A 13 -6.78 -16.63 -3.00
N ALA A 14 -7.08 -17.88 -2.60
CA ALA A 14 -6.42 -19.05 -3.15
C ALA A 14 -6.63 -19.10 -4.68
N GLY A 15 -5.53 -19.07 -5.45
CA GLY A 15 -5.56 -18.98 -6.92
C GLY A 15 -5.33 -17.59 -7.49
N SER A 16 -5.09 -16.57 -6.65
CA SER A 16 -4.68 -15.24 -7.11
C SER A 16 -3.38 -15.30 -7.89
N LEU A 17 -3.32 -14.58 -9.01
CA LEU A 17 -2.10 -14.42 -9.80
C LEU A 17 -1.00 -13.79 -8.94
N ALA A 18 0.25 -14.22 -9.13
CA ALA A 18 1.38 -13.57 -8.48
C ALA A 18 1.38 -12.07 -8.84
N LEU A 19 1.62 -11.19 -7.85
CA LEU A 19 1.59 -9.72 -7.93
C LEU A 19 0.18 -9.07 -7.95
N ALA A 20 -0.91 -9.83 -7.91
CA ALA A 20 -2.23 -9.25 -7.68
C ALA A 20 -2.25 -8.48 -6.35
N HIS A 21 -2.83 -7.28 -6.34
CA HIS A 21 -2.97 -6.42 -5.16
C HIS A 21 -1.69 -5.77 -4.59
N GLN A 22 -0.55 -5.85 -5.29
CA GLN A 22 0.67 -5.16 -4.83
C GLN A 22 0.66 -3.67 -5.15
N LYS A 23 0.02 -3.25 -6.24
CA LYS A 23 -0.25 -1.83 -6.50
C LYS A 23 -1.69 -1.52 -6.13
N ILE A 24 -1.86 -0.54 -5.25
CA ILE A 24 -3.17 -0.08 -4.80
C ILE A 24 -3.49 1.22 -5.51
N LEU A 25 -4.72 1.32 -5.99
CA LEU A 25 -5.35 2.57 -6.39
C LEU A 25 -6.48 2.87 -5.39
N ARG A 26 -6.61 4.14 -5.02
CA ARG A 26 -7.74 4.66 -4.25
C ARG A 26 -8.30 5.89 -4.89
N VAL A 27 -9.59 6.09 -4.69
CA VAL A 27 -10.31 7.30 -5.08
C VAL A 27 -10.87 7.96 -3.83
N LYS A 28 -10.83 9.30 -3.79
CA LYS A 28 -11.42 10.08 -2.71
C LYS A 28 -12.91 10.26 -2.97
N LEU A 29 -13.75 9.70 -2.10
CA LEU A 29 -15.21 9.82 -2.16
C LEU A 29 -15.70 10.44 -0.86
N ASN A 30 -16.50 11.50 -0.96
CA ASN A 30 -17.05 12.22 0.19
C ASN A 30 -15.97 12.62 1.23
N GLY A 31 -14.77 12.99 0.75
CA GLY A 31 -13.64 13.38 1.59
C GLY A 31 -12.84 12.23 2.22
N ALA A 32 -13.21 10.97 1.98
CA ALA A 32 -12.51 9.79 2.49
C ALA A 32 -11.88 8.99 1.36
N TRP A 33 -10.70 8.40 1.62
CA TRP A 33 -10.05 7.50 0.69
C TRP A 33 -10.73 6.14 0.68
N VAL A 34 -11.18 5.70 -0.49
CA VAL A 34 -11.80 4.39 -0.70
C VAL A 34 -10.92 3.58 -1.64
N ASN A 35 -10.56 2.37 -1.22
CA ASN A 35 -9.85 1.44 -2.07
C ASN A 35 -10.72 1.09 -3.27
N THR A 36 -10.16 1.19 -4.47
CA THR A 36 -10.82 0.66 -5.65
C THR A 36 -10.59 -0.85 -5.64
N THR A 37 -11.49 -1.57 -4.95
CA THR A 37 -11.45 -3.01 -4.72
C THR A 37 -12.25 -3.78 -5.77
N GLY A 38 -11.90 -5.06 -5.95
CA GLY A 38 -12.51 -5.96 -6.93
C GLY A 38 -11.70 -6.01 -8.22
N ASP A 39 -10.89 -7.07 -8.36
CA ASP A 39 -10.16 -7.51 -9.55
C ASP A 39 -9.73 -6.41 -10.53
N ILE A 40 -9.11 -5.35 -10.00
CA ILE A 40 -8.48 -4.36 -10.85
C ILE A 40 -7.29 -5.01 -11.51
N ASN A 41 -7.33 -5.02 -12.84
CA ASN A 41 -6.34 -5.61 -13.69
C ASN A 41 -5.55 -4.53 -14.42
N ASN A 42 -4.30 -4.82 -14.73
CA ASN A 42 -3.44 -4.00 -15.57
C ASN A 42 -3.26 -2.56 -15.07
N LEU A 43 -3.23 -2.35 -13.75
CA LEU A 43 -2.96 -1.02 -13.17
C LEU A 43 -1.55 -0.56 -13.56
N ALA A 44 -1.49 0.51 -14.35
CA ALA A 44 -0.25 1.11 -14.82
C ALA A 44 -0.31 2.64 -14.60
N GLY A 45 0.74 3.23 -14.04
CA GLY A 45 0.77 4.68 -13.75
C GLY A 45 1.09 5.57 -14.97
N ASN A 46 1.69 4.99 -16.02
CA ASN A 46 2.06 5.64 -17.28
C ASN A 46 2.62 7.09 -17.15
N PRO A 47 3.68 7.31 -16.35
CA PRO A 47 4.32 8.62 -16.28
C PRO A 47 5.05 8.93 -17.59
N THR A 48 4.80 10.11 -18.16
CA THR A 48 5.49 10.62 -19.34
C THR A 48 6.29 11.87 -18.96
N PRO A 49 7.62 11.89 -19.13
CA PRO A 49 8.44 13.02 -18.72
C PRO A 49 8.14 14.27 -19.54
N ILE A 50 8.12 15.41 -18.86
CA ILE A 50 8.14 16.74 -19.47
C ILE A 50 9.60 17.14 -19.57
N GLU A 51 10.10 17.32 -20.79
CA GLU A 51 11.51 17.54 -21.06
C GLU A 51 11.77 18.93 -21.66
N ILE A 52 12.87 19.56 -21.24
CA ILE A 52 13.41 20.74 -21.90
C ILE A 52 14.78 20.43 -22.50
N ASN A 53 15.07 21.01 -23.67
CA ASN A 53 16.38 20.85 -24.28
C ASN A 53 17.43 21.59 -23.46
N ARG A 54 18.55 20.91 -23.22
CA ARG A 54 19.70 21.50 -22.54
C ARG A 54 20.78 21.84 -23.57
N GLU A 55 20.83 23.10 -23.97
CA GLU A 55 21.85 23.61 -24.89
C GLU A 55 23.04 24.18 -24.11
N VAL A 56 24.10 23.38 -23.96
CA VAL A 56 25.41 23.85 -23.47
C VAL A 56 26.39 23.77 -24.63
N TYR A 57 27.35 24.69 -24.69
CA TYR A 57 28.36 24.72 -25.77
C TYR A 57 29.06 23.35 -25.97
N GLY A 58 29.28 22.59 -24.89
CA GLY A 58 29.88 21.25 -24.92
C GLY A 58 28.98 20.11 -25.41
N THR A 59 27.67 20.33 -25.59
CA THR A 59 26.70 19.32 -26.04
C THR A 59 26.21 19.55 -27.47
N LYS A 60 26.79 20.51 -28.20
CA LYS A 60 26.42 20.84 -29.59
C LYS A 60 26.51 19.58 -30.49
N GLY A 61 25.38 19.17 -31.07
CA GLY A 61 25.27 17.95 -31.88
C GLY A 61 24.82 16.69 -31.14
N ARG A 62 24.55 16.76 -29.82
CA ARG A 62 23.93 15.67 -29.05
C ARG A 62 22.52 16.05 -28.61
N GLN A 63 21.62 15.07 -28.56
CA GLN A 63 20.34 15.24 -27.86
C GLN A 63 20.62 15.21 -26.35
N SER A 64 20.46 16.35 -25.69
CA SER A 64 20.59 16.51 -24.24
C SER A 64 19.32 17.18 -23.72
N LYS A 65 18.68 16.56 -22.73
CA LYS A 65 17.40 17.03 -22.17
C LYS A 65 17.39 16.90 -20.64
N ASP A 66 16.71 17.82 -19.98
CA ASP A 66 16.44 17.75 -18.55
C ASP A 66 14.95 17.48 -18.34
N VAL A 67 14.61 16.55 -17.43
CA VAL A 67 13.23 16.26 -17.04
C VAL A 67 12.81 17.25 -15.96
N ILE A 68 11.77 18.03 -16.22
CA ILE A 68 11.28 19.08 -15.31
C ILE A 68 9.95 18.73 -14.64
N GLY A 69 9.34 17.62 -15.03
CA GLY A 69 8.07 17.15 -14.48
C GLY A 69 7.58 15.91 -15.20
N TYR A 70 6.37 15.47 -14.85
CA TYR A 70 5.73 14.31 -15.46
C TYR A 70 4.24 14.60 -15.70
N ASN A 71 3.76 14.20 -16.87
CA ASN A 71 2.33 13.98 -17.08
C ASN A 71 2.01 12.54 -16.67
N PHE A 72 0.87 12.34 -16.04
CA PHE A 72 0.44 11.03 -15.56
C PHE A 72 -0.85 10.64 -16.26
N ALA A 73 -0.83 9.44 -16.83
CA ALA A 73 -2.02 8.84 -17.45
C ALA A 73 -2.35 7.45 -16.88
N PRO A 74 -2.62 7.30 -15.56
CA PRO A 74 -2.86 5.99 -15.00
C PRO A 74 -4.02 5.28 -15.69
N SER A 75 -3.84 3.99 -15.99
CA SER A 75 -4.86 3.17 -16.63
C SER A 75 -5.09 1.89 -15.85
N PHE A 76 -6.32 1.42 -15.83
CA PHE A 76 -6.66 0.13 -15.24
C PHE A 76 -7.96 -0.42 -15.82
N SER A 77 -8.14 -1.72 -15.71
CA SER A 77 -9.37 -2.41 -16.11
C SER A 77 -10.05 -3.02 -14.89
N VAL A 78 -11.36 -3.10 -14.90
CA VAL A 78 -12.16 -3.66 -13.80
C VAL A 78 -13.36 -4.41 -14.35
N GLU A 79 -13.76 -5.45 -13.64
CA GLU A 79 -14.93 -6.24 -13.94
C GLU A 79 -16.01 -5.97 -12.88
N GLY A 80 -17.23 -5.69 -13.33
CA GLY A 80 -18.34 -5.38 -12.45
C GLY A 80 -18.95 -6.63 -11.84
N VAL A 81 -19.01 -6.69 -10.51
CA VAL A 81 -19.71 -7.73 -9.78
C VAL A 81 -21.13 -7.25 -9.48
N ARG A 82 -22.12 -8.03 -9.88
CA ARG A 82 -23.53 -7.74 -9.61
C ARG A 82 -24.05 -8.54 -8.43
N ASP A 83 -24.84 -7.87 -7.60
CA ASP A 83 -25.61 -8.52 -6.55
C ASP A 83 -26.73 -9.36 -7.20
N PRO A 84 -26.85 -10.67 -6.89
CA PRO A 84 -27.82 -11.55 -7.52
C PRO A 84 -29.27 -11.21 -7.14
N VAL A 85 -29.49 -10.48 -6.04
CA VAL A 85 -30.82 -10.06 -5.55
C VAL A 85 -31.17 -8.69 -6.10
N THR A 86 -30.33 -7.67 -5.86
CA THR A 86 -30.64 -6.28 -6.24
C THR A 86 -30.35 -5.98 -7.71
N LYS A 87 -29.60 -6.84 -8.41
CA LYS A 87 -29.14 -6.71 -9.80
C LYS A 87 -28.22 -5.49 -10.06
N LYS A 88 -27.91 -4.72 -9.03
CA LYS A 88 -26.98 -3.58 -9.06
C LYS A 88 -25.54 -4.06 -8.91
N ILE A 89 -24.60 -3.18 -9.24
CA ILE A 89 -23.20 -3.37 -8.83
C ILE A 89 -23.16 -3.46 -7.30
N VAL A 90 -22.40 -4.42 -6.77
CA VAL A 90 -22.28 -4.66 -5.33
C VAL A 90 -21.81 -3.41 -4.59
N ALA A 91 -22.23 -3.24 -3.35
CA ALA A 91 -21.88 -2.06 -2.54
C ALA A 91 -20.36 -1.89 -2.36
N ALA A 92 -19.60 -2.99 -2.34
CA ALA A 92 -18.13 -2.96 -2.30
C ALA A 92 -17.50 -2.24 -3.50
N GLN A 93 -18.19 -2.22 -4.65
CA GLN A 93 -17.79 -1.52 -5.87
C GLN A 93 -18.60 -0.23 -6.09
N ALA A 94 -19.06 0.44 -5.03
CA ALA A 94 -19.74 1.73 -5.16
C ALA A 94 -18.89 2.77 -5.90
N TRP A 95 -17.56 2.70 -5.74
CA TRP A 95 -16.59 3.51 -6.47
C TRP A 95 -16.71 3.35 -8.00
N LEU A 96 -16.99 2.14 -8.50
CA LEU A 96 -17.11 1.88 -9.94
C LEU A 96 -18.27 2.65 -10.55
N VAL A 97 -19.40 2.69 -9.83
CA VAL A 97 -20.59 3.43 -10.27
C VAL A 97 -20.33 4.93 -10.29
N ASP A 98 -19.59 5.46 -9.32
CA ASP A 98 -19.18 6.87 -9.31
C ASP A 98 -18.25 7.20 -10.49
N LEU A 99 -17.22 6.39 -10.72
CA LEU A 99 -16.27 6.62 -11.81
C LEU A 99 -16.93 6.56 -13.19
N ILE A 100 -17.85 5.61 -13.43
CA ILE A 100 -18.59 5.54 -14.70
C ILE A 100 -19.41 6.83 -14.91
N LYS A 101 -20.11 7.32 -13.86
CA LYS A 101 -20.89 8.55 -13.96
C LYS A 101 -20.00 9.77 -14.20
N ALA A 102 -18.89 9.86 -13.46
CA ALA A 102 -17.91 10.93 -13.62
C ALA A 102 -17.34 10.95 -15.04
N ALA A 103 -17.02 9.77 -15.61
CA ALA A 103 -16.45 9.67 -16.95
C ALA A 103 -17.35 10.25 -18.06
N TYR A 104 -18.67 10.24 -17.88
CA TYR A 104 -19.64 10.86 -18.80
C TYR A 104 -20.10 12.26 -18.36
N SER A 105 -19.52 12.81 -17.30
CA SER A 105 -19.76 14.19 -16.84
C SER A 105 -18.72 15.15 -17.44
N GLU A 106 -18.90 16.45 -17.23
CA GLU A 106 -18.02 17.50 -17.75
C GLU A 106 -17.41 18.35 -16.62
N GLY A 107 -16.34 19.09 -16.93
CA GLY A 107 -15.73 20.04 -16.00
C GLY A 107 -15.24 19.39 -14.71
N GLU A 108 -15.60 19.97 -13.57
CA GLU A 108 -15.21 19.47 -12.25
C GLU A 108 -15.88 18.15 -11.88
N ASP A 109 -17.08 17.88 -12.40
CA ASP A 109 -17.82 16.64 -12.12
C ASP A 109 -17.15 15.42 -12.78
N ASN A 110 -16.34 15.62 -13.82
CA ASN A 110 -15.52 14.59 -14.45
C ASN A 110 -14.27 14.23 -13.66
N LYS A 111 -13.92 15.02 -12.64
CA LYS A 111 -12.63 14.91 -11.96
C LYS A 111 -12.76 14.23 -10.62
N ARG A 112 -11.76 13.43 -10.24
CA ARG A 112 -11.63 12.86 -8.89
C ARG A 112 -10.19 12.92 -8.43
N GLU A 113 -10.01 12.93 -7.11
CA GLU A 113 -8.70 12.76 -6.49
C GLU A 113 -8.38 11.28 -6.36
N PHE A 114 -7.16 10.91 -6.75
CA PHE A 114 -6.66 9.55 -6.69
C PHE A 114 -5.33 9.49 -5.96
N GLN A 115 -5.11 8.35 -5.30
CA GLN A 115 -3.81 7.94 -4.79
C GLN A 115 -3.43 6.60 -5.37
N TRP A 116 -2.17 6.41 -5.72
CA TRP A 116 -1.63 5.08 -6.00
C TRP A 116 -0.26 4.88 -5.37
N PHE A 117 -0.03 3.67 -4.89
CA PHE A 117 1.14 3.31 -4.09
C PHE A 117 1.30 1.79 -4.04
N ASP A 118 2.44 1.32 -3.53
CA ASP A 118 2.69 -0.10 -3.30
C ASP A 118 2.12 -0.56 -1.94
N ALA A 119 1.53 -1.75 -1.91
CA ALA A 119 0.86 -2.32 -0.75
C ALA A 119 1.82 -2.93 0.28
N LEU A 120 3.06 -3.22 -0.12
CA LEU A 120 4.01 -4.00 0.66
C LEU A 120 5.28 -3.20 0.99
N ASP A 121 5.67 -2.29 0.09
CA ASP A 121 6.90 -1.52 0.23
C ASP A 121 6.59 -0.02 0.40
N GLU A 122 6.77 0.48 1.62
CA GLU A 122 6.54 1.89 1.96
C GLU A 122 7.58 2.84 1.34
N ASP A 123 8.74 2.32 0.93
CA ASP A 123 9.82 3.09 0.32
C ASP A 123 9.59 3.29 -1.19
N LEU A 124 8.67 2.54 -1.80
CA LEU A 124 8.31 2.75 -3.20
C LEU A 124 7.49 4.04 -3.38
N PRO A 125 7.67 4.74 -4.52
CA PRO A 125 6.99 6.00 -4.76
C PRO A 125 5.46 5.88 -4.69
N ALA A 126 4.87 6.74 -3.85
CA ALA A 126 3.44 6.95 -3.76
C ALA A 126 3.07 8.32 -4.34
N PHE A 127 1.91 8.41 -4.96
CA PHE A 127 1.46 9.61 -5.65
C PHE A 127 0.02 9.94 -5.32
N GLU A 128 -0.28 11.24 -5.32
CA GLU A 128 -1.61 11.80 -5.15
C GLU A 128 -1.84 12.89 -6.18
N GLY A 129 -3.04 12.96 -6.74
CA GLY A 129 -3.41 14.07 -7.61
C GLY A 129 -4.86 14.04 -8.02
N LYS A 130 -5.27 15.08 -8.72
CA LYS A 130 -6.59 15.18 -9.33
C LYS A 130 -6.52 14.75 -10.79
N PHE A 131 -7.51 13.99 -11.24
CA PHE A 131 -7.53 13.43 -12.59
C PHE A 131 -8.91 13.57 -13.22
N SER A 132 -8.94 13.91 -14.50
CA SER A 132 -10.09 13.66 -15.36
C SER A 132 -10.20 12.18 -15.69
N ILE A 133 -11.41 11.70 -15.93
CA ILE A 133 -11.70 10.26 -16.08
C ILE A 133 -12.28 10.02 -17.48
N ALA A 134 -11.69 9.09 -18.20
CA ALA A 134 -12.24 8.50 -19.40
C ALA A 134 -12.51 7.01 -19.18
N VAL A 135 -13.57 6.49 -19.80
CA VAL A 135 -13.95 5.08 -19.72
C VAL A 135 -14.23 4.52 -21.10
N SER A 136 -13.83 3.27 -21.31
CA SER A 136 -14.25 2.45 -22.44
C SER A 136 -14.71 1.08 -21.96
N ASP A 137 -15.61 0.43 -22.69
CA ASP A 137 -15.99 -0.94 -22.38
C ASP A 137 -14.79 -1.88 -22.57
N LEU A 138 -14.60 -2.81 -21.64
CA LEU A 138 -13.62 -3.87 -21.74
C LEU A 138 -14.19 -5.00 -22.60
N ASN A 139 -13.43 -5.44 -23.62
CA ASN A 139 -13.78 -6.66 -24.32
C ASN A 139 -13.50 -7.87 -23.41
N THR A 140 -14.56 -8.46 -22.87
CA THR A 140 -14.48 -9.58 -21.93
C THR A 140 -14.50 -10.94 -22.63
N GLY A 141 -14.82 -10.99 -23.93
CA GLY A 141 -15.00 -12.26 -24.67
C GLY A 141 -16.23 -13.09 -24.22
N PHE A 142 -17.00 -12.62 -23.24
CA PHE A 142 -18.18 -13.29 -22.69
C PHE A 142 -19.37 -12.34 -22.59
N ALA A 143 -20.54 -12.77 -23.08
CA ALA A 143 -21.75 -11.93 -23.09
C ALA A 143 -22.25 -11.56 -21.67
N ASP A 144 -21.98 -12.41 -20.68
CA ASP A 144 -22.49 -12.23 -19.31
C ASP A 144 -21.52 -11.44 -18.41
N LYS A 145 -20.43 -10.90 -18.96
CA LYS A 145 -19.38 -10.23 -18.19
C LYS A 145 -19.27 -8.77 -18.62
N GLY A 146 -19.59 -7.86 -17.69
CA GLY A 146 -19.37 -6.43 -17.85
C GLY A 146 -18.01 -6.03 -17.31
N GLY A 147 -17.21 -5.35 -18.12
CA GLY A 147 -15.95 -4.77 -17.69
C GLY A 147 -15.73 -3.41 -18.31
N TRP A 148 -14.89 -2.61 -17.66
CA TRP A 148 -14.55 -1.26 -18.08
C TRP A 148 -13.05 -1.06 -17.99
N THR A 149 -12.52 -0.24 -18.89
CA THR A 149 -11.15 0.26 -18.83
C THR A 149 -11.21 1.75 -18.58
N PHE A 150 -10.54 2.18 -17.52
CA PHE A 150 -10.42 3.58 -17.15
C PHE A 150 -9.06 4.10 -17.56
N THR A 151 -9.05 5.31 -18.11
CA THR A 151 -7.85 6.12 -18.30
C THR A 151 -8.04 7.41 -17.54
N LEU A 152 -7.13 7.67 -16.61
CA LEU A 152 -7.06 8.89 -15.83
C LEU A 152 -6.08 9.84 -16.52
N THR A 153 -6.34 11.14 -16.54
CA THR A 153 -5.39 12.15 -17.04
C THR A 153 -5.21 13.21 -15.97
N ASN A 154 -3.97 13.51 -15.57
CA ASN A 154 -3.73 14.46 -14.47
C ASN A 154 -4.24 15.86 -14.82
N ASP A 155 -5.03 16.42 -13.92
CA ASP A 155 -5.52 17.79 -13.94
C ASP A 155 -4.73 18.59 -12.90
N GLY A 156 -3.63 19.16 -13.35
CA GLY A 156 -2.67 19.85 -12.48
C GLY A 156 -1.53 18.94 -12.00
N VAL A 157 -0.95 19.34 -10.87
CA VAL A 157 0.24 18.69 -10.30
C VAL A 157 -0.18 17.37 -9.64
N VAL A 158 0.64 16.34 -9.87
CA VAL A 158 0.60 15.09 -9.11
C VAL A 158 1.75 15.14 -8.11
N ASP A 159 1.39 15.15 -6.83
CA ASP A 159 2.36 15.20 -5.75
C ASP A 159 2.90 13.80 -5.46
N ARG A 160 4.21 13.73 -5.22
CA ARG A 160 4.80 12.54 -4.60
C ARG A 160 4.56 12.64 -3.10
N ILE A 161 3.79 11.70 -2.57
CA ILE A 161 3.43 11.64 -1.16
C ILE A 161 4.28 10.59 -0.43
N VAL A 162 4.27 10.65 0.90
CA VAL A 162 4.68 9.52 1.73
C VAL A 162 3.66 8.40 1.54
N SER A 163 4.13 7.16 1.42
CA SER A 163 3.23 6.03 1.19
C SER A 163 2.14 5.95 2.26
N PRO A 164 0.86 5.76 1.90
CA PRO A 164 -0.22 5.58 2.89
C PRO A 164 -0.07 4.34 3.79
N ILE A 165 0.72 3.35 3.36
CA ILE A 165 1.10 2.21 4.21
C ILE A 165 2.30 2.51 5.10
N ALA A 166 2.98 3.64 4.87
CA ALA A 166 4.08 4.05 5.72
C ALA A 166 3.54 4.18 7.14
N GLY A 167 4.11 3.37 8.03
CA GLY A 167 3.67 3.29 9.41
C GLY A 167 3.71 4.66 10.10
N THR A 168 3.26 4.72 11.35
CA THR A 168 3.65 5.84 12.23
C THR A 168 5.14 5.82 12.59
N GLY A 169 5.93 4.94 11.95
CA GLY A 169 7.25 4.52 12.38
C GLY A 169 7.22 3.54 13.55
N ILE A 170 6.07 3.28 14.20
CA ILE A 170 5.98 2.35 15.33
C ILE A 170 6.20 0.90 14.83
N PRO A 171 6.98 0.06 15.53
CA PRO A 171 7.21 -1.31 15.10
C PRO A 171 5.93 -2.13 15.05
N ILE A 172 5.82 -3.00 14.06
CA ILE A 172 4.72 -3.97 13.93
C ILE A 172 5.32 -5.36 14.04
N LEU A 173 4.82 -6.18 14.96
CA LEU A 173 5.33 -7.53 15.21
C LEU A 173 4.39 -8.57 14.61
N GLU A 174 4.94 -9.53 13.87
CA GLU A 174 4.17 -10.59 13.22
C GLU A 174 4.37 -11.95 13.88
N SER A 175 5.61 -12.26 14.27
CA SER A 175 5.94 -13.57 14.85
C SER A 175 7.20 -13.52 15.70
N ALA A 176 7.30 -14.48 16.62
CA ALA A 176 8.48 -14.73 17.43
C ALA A 176 8.75 -16.23 17.48
N THR A 177 9.96 -16.64 17.09
CA THR A 177 10.34 -18.06 17.01
C THR A 177 11.77 -18.30 17.49
N PRO A 178 12.10 -19.49 18.03
CA PRO A 178 11.18 -20.57 18.37
C PRO A 178 10.30 -20.26 19.60
N ALA A 179 9.17 -20.95 19.71
CA ALA A 179 8.26 -20.86 20.86
C ALA A 179 8.71 -21.80 22.00
N GLY A 180 8.29 -21.53 23.24
CA GLY A 180 8.60 -22.38 24.39
C GLY A 180 10.06 -22.36 24.81
N GLN A 181 10.75 -21.24 24.58
CA GLN A 181 12.13 -21.05 25.01
C GLN A 181 12.19 -20.62 26.48
N SER A 182 13.31 -20.91 27.14
CA SER A 182 13.53 -20.64 28.55
C SER A 182 14.32 -19.35 28.77
N VAL A 183 14.42 -18.94 30.04
CA VAL A 183 15.28 -17.84 30.47
C VAL A 183 16.68 -17.95 29.86
N GLY A 184 17.15 -16.86 29.25
CA GLY A 184 18.48 -16.76 28.68
C GLY A 184 18.60 -17.23 27.23
N ASP A 185 17.59 -17.93 26.69
CA ASP A 185 17.54 -18.31 25.29
C ASP A 185 17.24 -17.12 24.37
N LEU A 186 17.64 -17.25 23.10
CA LEU A 186 17.39 -16.27 22.05
C LEU A 186 16.15 -16.64 21.23
N ILE A 187 15.37 -15.62 20.87
CA ILE A 187 14.27 -15.72 19.91
C ILE A 187 14.43 -14.66 18.82
N VAL A 188 13.97 -15.00 17.62
CA VAL A 188 13.89 -14.10 16.47
C VAL A 188 12.48 -13.56 16.37
N VAL A 189 12.36 -12.24 16.50
CA VAL A 189 11.12 -11.50 16.25
C VAL A 189 11.14 -10.98 14.82
N ARG A 190 10.08 -11.26 14.06
CA ARG A 190 9.87 -10.76 12.70
C ARG A 190 8.73 -9.75 12.66
N GLY A 191 8.86 -8.77 11.78
CA GLY A 191 7.90 -7.68 11.65
C GLY A 191 8.37 -6.57 10.73
N TYR A 192 7.95 -5.34 11.01
CA TYR A 192 8.32 -4.13 10.28
C TYR A 192 8.78 -3.02 11.25
N GLY A 193 9.64 -2.13 10.77
CA GLY A 193 10.13 -0.97 11.54
C GLY A 193 11.14 -1.35 12.63
N LEU A 194 11.74 -2.54 12.56
CA LEU A 194 12.65 -3.06 13.59
C LEU A 194 14.05 -2.45 13.51
N ALA A 195 14.44 -1.85 12.39
CA ALA A 195 15.78 -1.26 12.21
C ALA A 195 16.07 -0.13 13.22
N SER A 196 15.02 0.51 13.75
CA SER A 196 15.09 1.64 14.68
C SER A 196 14.73 1.28 16.13
N ALA A 197 14.50 -0.02 16.43
CA ALA A 197 14.14 -0.45 17.77
C ALA A 197 15.25 -0.14 18.80
N VAL A 198 14.85 0.44 19.93
CA VAL A 198 15.75 0.86 21.02
C VAL A 198 15.58 0.03 22.28
N SER A 199 14.42 -0.59 22.47
CA SER A 199 14.16 -1.49 23.60
C SER A 199 13.08 -2.51 23.27
N ALA A 200 13.07 -3.61 24.01
CA ALA A 200 12.01 -4.60 23.97
C ALA A 200 11.70 -5.10 25.38
N THR A 201 10.47 -5.56 25.59
CA THR A 201 10.06 -6.25 26.81
C THR A 201 9.38 -7.57 26.47
N ILE A 202 9.49 -8.54 27.38
CA ILE A 202 8.75 -9.80 27.33
C ILE A 202 8.07 -9.98 28.68
N GLY A 203 6.73 -10.10 28.69
CA GLY A 203 5.97 -10.18 29.95
C GLY A 203 6.05 -8.91 30.81
N GLY A 204 6.45 -7.78 30.23
CA GLY A 204 6.70 -6.52 30.94
C GLY A 204 8.15 -6.36 31.44
N GLU A 205 8.96 -7.41 31.39
CA GLU A 205 10.37 -7.36 31.80
C GLU A 205 11.27 -6.90 30.64
N PRO A 206 12.21 -5.97 30.87
CA PRO A 206 13.13 -5.52 29.83
C PRO A 206 14.08 -6.63 29.39
N VAL A 207 14.30 -6.75 28.08
CA VAL A 207 15.30 -7.69 27.55
C VAL A 207 16.72 -7.22 27.85
N THR A 208 17.61 -8.17 28.13
CA THR A 208 19.03 -7.91 28.37
C THR A 208 19.82 -7.78 27.08
N GLU A 209 19.37 -8.45 26.03
CA GLU A 209 19.96 -8.38 24.69
C GLU A 209 18.87 -8.10 23.65
N LEU A 210 19.09 -7.03 22.88
CA LEU A 210 18.33 -6.70 21.68
C LEU A 210 19.35 -6.47 20.56
N ARG A 211 19.35 -7.37 19.58
CA ARG A 211 20.21 -7.28 18.41
C ARG A 211 19.36 -7.09 17.16
N ILE A 212 19.50 -5.91 16.56
CA ILE A 212 18.87 -5.61 15.28
C ILE A 212 19.60 -6.35 14.16
N VAL A 213 18.86 -7.11 13.35
CA VAL A 213 19.41 -7.79 12.17
C VAL A 213 19.20 -6.90 10.95
N ASP A 214 17.96 -6.47 10.73
CA ASP A 214 17.54 -5.58 9.65
C ASP A 214 16.20 -4.91 10.01
N ASN A 215 15.52 -4.30 9.03
CA ASN A 215 14.22 -3.66 9.26
C ASN A 215 13.09 -4.64 9.61
N TYR A 216 13.28 -5.92 9.32
CA TYR A 216 12.27 -6.96 9.39
C TYR A 216 12.56 -8.05 10.43
N ALA A 217 13.74 -8.03 11.06
CA ALA A 217 14.12 -8.98 12.07
C ALA A 217 14.97 -8.38 13.20
N ALA A 218 14.66 -8.78 14.43
CA ALA A 218 15.47 -8.55 15.61
C ALA A 218 15.60 -9.83 16.43
N VAL A 219 16.76 -10.03 17.06
CA VAL A 219 17.00 -11.12 18.01
C VAL A 219 16.92 -10.55 19.41
N ILE A 220 16.14 -11.20 20.28
CA ILE A 220 16.01 -10.81 21.68
C ILE A 220 16.24 -12.00 22.61
N GLN A 221 16.80 -11.74 23.78
CA GLN A 221 17.01 -12.75 24.83
C GLN A 221 15.87 -12.75 25.84
N ILE A 222 15.43 -13.95 26.26
CA ILE A 222 14.39 -14.10 27.28
C ILE A 222 14.91 -13.65 28.66
N PRO A 223 14.27 -12.65 29.31
CA PRO A 223 14.66 -12.17 30.63
C PRO A 223 14.46 -13.21 31.75
N ALA A 224 15.11 -13.01 32.89
CA ALA A 224 15.15 -13.98 34.00
C ALA A 224 13.82 -14.25 34.71
N ALA A 225 12.85 -13.34 34.63
CA ALA A 225 11.56 -13.44 35.32
C ALA A 225 10.39 -13.82 34.39
N VAL A 226 10.68 -14.29 33.17
CA VAL A 226 9.67 -14.60 32.16
C VAL A 226 9.41 -16.11 32.08
N ALA A 227 8.15 -16.50 32.23
CA ALA A 227 7.65 -17.86 32.06
C ALA A 227 6.20 -17.84 31.58
N GLY A 228 5.76 -18.90 30.88
CA GLY A 228 4.39 -19.02 30.38
C GLY A 228 3.98 -17.89 29.43
N SER A 229 2.71 -17.47 29.48
CA SER A 229 2.17 -16.42 28.59
C SER A 229 2.79 -15.06 28.91
N ALA A 230 3.64 -14.59 27.99
CA ALA A 230 4.45 -13.40 28.16
C ALA A 230 4.46 -12.56 26.86
N PRO A 231 3.65 -11.50 26.75
CA PRO A 231 3.59 -10.70 25.53
C PRO A 231 4.92 -9.99 25.24
N ILE A 232 5.29 -9.92 23.97
CA ILE A 232 6.45 -9.18 23.46
C ILE A 232 5.99 -7.79 23.02
N ILE A 233 6.72 -6.77 23.43
CA ILE A 233 6.56 -5.40 22.96
C ILE A 233 7.94 -4.88 22.54
N VAL A 234 8.03 -4.28 21.35
CA VAL A 234 9.24 -3.63 20.86
C VAL A 234 8.97 -2.13 20.75
N THR A 235 9.90 -1.31 21.21
CA THR A 235 9.77 0.15 21.25
C THR A 235 10.89 0.80 20.43
N ASN A 236 10.53 1.83 19.67
CA ASN A 236 11.46 2.76 19.04
C ASN A 236 11.10 4.21 19.38
N ALA A 237 11.78 5.17 18.74
CA ALA A 237 11.53 6.59 18.97
C ALA A 237 10.10 7.06 18.57
N ALA A 238 9.42 6.32 17.69
CA ALA A 238 8.05 6.61 17.31
C ALA A 238 7.02 6.06 18.31
N GLY A 239 7.37 5.03 19.07
CA GLY A 239 6.52 4.45 20.12
C GLY A 239 6.68 2.95 20.29
N ALA A 240 5.80 2.37 21.12
CA ALA A 240 5.75 0.95 21.40
C ALA A 240 4.79 0.21 20.45
N SER A 241 5.19 -0.98 20.01
CA SER A 241 4.35 -1.88 19.20
C SER A 241 3.09 -2.32 19.95
N LEU A 242 2.13 -2.87 19.22
CA LEU A 242 1.11 -3.73 19.83
C LEU A 242 1.78 -4.98 20.43
N ALA A 243 1.14 -5.55 21.45
CA ALA A 243 1.62 -6.74 22.12
C ALA A 243 1.51 -7.96 21.19
N LEU A 244 2.64 -8.64 20.94
CA LEU A 244 2.67 -9.93 20.26
C LEU A 244 2.59 -11.04 21.33
N PRO A 245 1.56 -11.91 21.31
CA PRO A 245 1.50 -13.03 22.24
C PRO A 245 2.68 -13.98 22.05
N TYR A 246 3.34 -14.35 23.14
CA TYR A 246 4.40 -15.35 23.16
C TYR A 246 4.24 -16.22 24.41
N ASN A 247 4.63 -17.49 24.30
CA ASN A 247 4.58 -18.44 25.42
C ASN A 247 5.99 -18.97 25.68
N ALA A 248 6.61 -18.49 26.76
CA ALA A 248 7.87 -19.00 27.27
C ALA A 248 7.66 -20.34 27.99
N ALA A 249 8.76 -21.07 28.19
CA ALA A 249 8.77 -22.33 28.94
C ALA A 249 8.34 -22.15 30.41
#